data_AF-A0A3P6QA75-F1
#
_entry.id   AF-A0A3P6QA75-F1
#
_cell.length_a   1.000
_cell.length_b   1.000
_cell.length_c   1.000
_cell.angle_alpha   90.00
_cell.angle_beta   90.00
_cell.angle_gamma   90.00
#
_symmetry.space_group_name_H-M   'P 1'
#
loop_
_entity.id
_entity.type
_entity.pdbx_description
1 polymer ?
#
loop_
_entity_poly.entity_id
_entity_poly.type
_entity_poly.pdbx_seq_one_letter_code
_entity_poly.pdbx_strand_id
1 'polypeptide(L)'
;MDRGVPGSFLVRPSQNNPGNFTLSVRREDCVTHIRIQNTGDFLDLYGGETFATLSELIDYYQENHGQLKEKNGSIIELRYPLFSQDPIAER
;
A
#
# COMPACT_ATOMS: atom_id res chain seq x y z
N MET A 1 -2.17 -8.44 -18.96
CA MET A 1 -1.85 -8.13 -17.55
C MET A 1 -2.46 -6.78 -17.26
N ASP A 2 -3.67 -6.77 -16.71
CA ASP A 2 -4.35 -5.53 -16.34
C ASP A 2 -3.52 -4.80 -15.29
N ARG A 3 -3.08 -3.58 -15.62
CA ARG A 3 -2.30 -2.72 -14.71
C ARG A 3 -3.17 -2.03 -13.65
N GLY A 4 -4.35 -2.59 -13.39
CA GLY A 4 -5.44 -1.98 -12.63
C GLY A 4 -6.01 -0.72 -13.29
N VAL A 5 -7.09 -0.22 -12.70
CA VAL A 5 -7.68 1.11 -12.93
C VAL A 5 -7.25 2.08 -11.82
N PRO A 6 -7.42 3.41 -11.96
CA PRO A 6 -7.18 4.35 -10.86
C PRO A 6 -7.90 3.93 -9.57
N GLY A 7 -7.18 3.96 -8.45
CA GLY A 7 -7.62 3.43 -7.16
C GLY A 7 -7.32 1.94 -6.95
N SER A 8 -6.78 1.25 -7.96
CA SER A 8 -6.32 -0.14 -7.78
C SER A 8 -5.05 -0.18 -6.96
N PHE A 9 -4.92 -1.14 -6.05
CA PHE A 9 -3.76 -1.21 -5.17
C PHE A 9 -3.35 -2.65 -4.85
N LEU A 10 -2.10 -2.84 -4.47
CA LEU A 10 -1.60 -4.10 -3.91
C LEU A 10 -0.55 -3.83 -2.83
N VAL A 11 -0.47 -4.74 -1.88
CA VAL A 11 0.62 -4.79 -0.90
C VAL A 11 1.58 -5.90 -1.31
N ARG A 12 2.88 -5.60 -1.29
CA ARG A 12 3.95 -6.55 -1.61
C ARG A 12 5.11 -6.42 -0.65
N PRO A 13 5.95 -7.46 -0.47
CA PRO A 13 7.20 -7.33 0.26
C PRO A 13 8.09 -6.21 -0.32
N SER A 14 8.76 -5.46 0.54
CA SER A 14 9.74 -4.46 0.12
C SER A 14 10.99 -5.14 -0.42
N GLN A 15 11.41 -4.76 -1.64
CA GLN A 15 12.61 -5.30 -2.27
C GLN A 15 13.90 -4.75 -1.65
N ASN A 16 13.88 -3.51 -1.18
CA ASN A 16 15.08 -2.82 -0.69
C ASN A 16 15.24 -2.94 0.83
N ASN A 17 14.16 -3.20 1.57
CA ASN A 17 14.17 -3.29 3.02
C ASN A 17 13.48 -4.61 3.44
N PRO A 18 14.24 -5.70 3.61
CA PRO A 18 13.68 -6.98 4.07
C PRO A 18 12.89 -6.80 5.38
N GLY A 19 11.73 -7.45 5.48
CA GLY A 19 10.82 -7.36 6.63
C GLY A 19 9.75 -6.27 6.51
N ASN A 20 9.98 -5.23 5.69
CA ASN A 20 8.99 -4.18 5.42
C ASN A 20 8.12 -4.52 4.20
N PHE A 21 7.03 -3.75 4.03
CA PHE A 21 6.13 -3.88 2.89
C PHE A 21 6.09 -2.61 2.03
N THR A 22 5.52 -2.72 0.85
CA THR A 22 5.24 -1.61 -0.05
C THR A 22 3.80 -1.69 -0.54
N LEU A 23 3.03 -0.62 -0.31
CA LEU A 23 1.72 -0.41 -0.90
C LEU A 23 1.89 0.29 -2.25
N SER A 24 1.51 -0.37 -3.32
CA SER A 24 1.56 0.16 -4.68
C SER A 24 0.16 0.53 -5.12
N VAL A 25 -0.08 1.79 -5.47
CA VAL A 25 -1.40 2.31 -5.82
C VAL A 25 -1.37 2.90 -7.22
N ARG A 26 -2.27 2.44 -8.09
CA ARG A 26 -2.49 3.01 -9.41
C ARG A 26 -3.29 4.29 -9.28
N ARG A 27 -2.72 5.40 -9.72
CA ARG A 27 -3.39 6.69 -9.92
C ARG A 27 -3.71 6.88 -11.41
N GLU A 28 -4.33 8.00 -11.76
CA GLU A 28 -4.71 8.31 -13.15
C GLU A 28 -3.51 8.17 -14.09
N ASP A 29 -2.43 8.90 -13.80
CA ASP A 29 -1.27 8.98 -14.70
C ASP A 29 -0.05 8.18 -14.24
N CYS A 30 -0.04 7.71 -13.00
CA CYS A 30 1.15 7.12 -12.38
C CYS A 30 0.84 5.99 -11.40
N VAL A 31 1.89 5.34 -10.90
CA VAL A 31 1.82 4.42 -9.76
C VAL A 31 2.63 5.02 -8.62
N THR A 32 2.00 5.18 -7.46
CA THR A 32 2.67 5.63 -6.24
C THR A 32 3.04 4.42 -5.39
N HIS A 33 4.29 4.39 -4.91
CA HIS A 33 4.77 3.36 -4.00
C HIS A 33 5.00 3.95 -2.61
N ILE A 34 4.24 3.45 -1.64
CA ILE A 34 4.26 3.91 -0.26
C ILE A 34 4.94 2.83 0.56
N ARG A 35 5.96 3.22 1.33
CA ARG A 35 6.64 2.28 2.22
C ARG A 35 5.78 2.06 3.46
N ILE A 36 5.61 0.79 3.84
CA ILE A 36 5.01 0.39 5.10
C ILE A 36 6.15 -0.13 5.97
N GLN A 37 6.37 0.50 7.11
CA GLN A 37 7.32 0.01 8.10
C GLN A 37 6.68 -1.10 8.90
N ASN A 38 7.43 -2.17 9.16
CA ASN A 38 7.05 -3.20 10.11
C ASN A 38 8.13 -3.26 11.19
N THR A 39 7.78 -2.89 12.43
CA THR A 39 8.73 -2.88 13.56
C THR A 39 8.79 -4.23 14.28
N GLY A 40 7.87 -5.14 13.98
CA GLY A 40 7.62 -6.37 14.75
C GLY A 40 6.50 -6.22 15.77
N ASP A 41 6.26 -4.99 16.26
CA ASP A 41 5.18 -4.67 17.20
C ASP A 41 3.97 -4.02 16.51
N PHE A 42 4.23 -3.19 15.49
CA PHE A 42 3.21 -2.47 14.74
C PHE A 42 3.66 -2.16 13.30
N LEU A 43 2.69 -1.76 12.48
CA LEU A 43 2.86 -1.29 11.12
C LEU A 43 2.45 0.17 11.00
N ASP A 44 3.20 0.96 10.22
CA ASP A 44 2.87 2.35 9.94
C ASP A 44 3.34 2.80 8.54
N LEU A 45 2.99 4.04 8.18
CA LEU A 45 3.42 4.70 6.94
C LEU A 45 4.49 5.79 7.18
N TYR A 46 5.40 5.57 8.15
CA TYR A 46 6.40 6.54 8.59
C TYR A 46 5.79 7.84 9.16
N GLY A 47 4.75 7.69 9.97
CA GLY A 47 4.03 8.77 10.63
C GLY A 47 2.51 8.65 10.49
N GLY A 48 1.77 9.12 11.50
CA GLY A 48 0.32 8.96 11.60
C GLY A 48 -0.06 7.78 12.49
N GLU A 49 -1.12 7.07 12.10
CA GLU A 49 -1.66 5.94 12.83
C GLU A 49 -0.77 4.69 12.73
N THR A 50 -0.81 3.87 13.78
CA THR A 50 -0.12 2.57 13.85
C THR A 50 -1.14 1.44 13.92
N PHE A 51 -0.80 0.30 13.33
CA PHE A 51 -1.72 -0.84 13.16
C PHE A 51 -1.06 -2.15 13.58
N ALA A 52 -1.83 -3.13 14.05
CA ALA A 52 -1.27 -4.43 14.40
C ALA A 52 -1.12 -5.32 13.17
N THR A 53 -1.95 -5.14 12.14
CA THR A 53 -1.92 -5.93 10.91
C THR A 53 -2.00 -5.10 9.64
N LEU A 54 -1.55 -5.69 8.52
CA LEU A 54 -1.69 -5.07 7.19
C LEU A 54 -3.16 -4.87 6.80
N SER A 55 -4.03 -5.79 7.19
CA SER A 55 -5.47 -5.69 6.93
C SER A 55 -6.05 -4.47 7.61
N GLU A 56 -5.80 -4.28 8.91
CA GLU A 56 -6.27 -3.10 9.65
C GLU A 56 -5.76 -1.78 9.04
N LEU A 57 -4.49 -1.74 8.65
CA LEU A 57 -3.91 -0.56 7.97
C LEU A 57 -4.67 -0.25 6.68
N ILE A 58 -4.91 -1.26 5.85
CA ILE A 58 -5.61 -1.09 4.58
C ILE A 58 -7.06 -0.67 4.82
N ASP A 59 -7.79 -1.40 5.65
CA ASP A 59 -9.19 -1.13 5.97
C ASP A 59 -9.37 0.31 6.48
N TYR A 60 -8.49 0.75 7.39
CA TYR A 60 -8.50 2.13 7.88
C TYR A 60 -8.39 3.16 6.75
N TYR A 61 -7.44 3.01 5.82
CA TYR A 61 -7.26 3.96 4.72
C TYR A 61 -8.27 3.79 3.58
N GLN A 62 -8.99 2.66 3.52
CA GLN A 62 -10.15 2.50 2.64
C GLN A 62 -11.37 3.24 3.18
N GLU A 63 -11.62 3.19 4.49
CA GLU A 63 -12.78 3.82 5.14
C GLU A 63 -12.56 5.33 5.40
N ASN A 64 -11.34 5.73 5.73
CA ASN A 64 -11.00 7.11 6.08
C ASN A 64 -10.46 7.87 4.86
N HIS A 65 -11.35 8.13 3.90
CA HIS A 65 -11.01 8.87 2.68
C HIS A 65 -10.32 10.20 2.99
N GLY A 66 -9.17 10.42 2.32
CA GLY A 66 -8.38 11.63 2.51
C GLY A 66 -7.35 11.55 3.63
N GLN A 67 -7.27 10.51 4.45
CA GLN A 67 -6.16 10.39 5.42
C GLN A 67 -4.83 10.03 4.74
N LEU A 68 -4.88 9.26 3.64
CA LEU A 68 -3.69 8.93 2.87
C LEU A 68 -3.39 10.03 1.84
N LYS A 69 -2.32 10.80 2.06
CA LYS A 69 -1.93 11.93 1.20
C LYS A 69 -0.44 11.91 0.86
N GLU A 70 -0.12 12.41 -0.33
CA GLU A 70 1.25 12.79 -0.68
C GLU A 70 1.68 14.10 0.00
N LYS A 71 2.99 14.36 0.02
CA LYS A 71 3.55 15.61 0.56
C LYS A 71 3.03 16.88 -0.11
N ASN A 72 2.60 16.78 -1.37
CA ASN A 72 2.01 17.89 -2.13
C ASN A 72 0.51 18.10 -1.79
N GLY A 73 -0.06 17.33 -0.86
CA GLY A 73 -1.46 17.39 -0.45
C GLY A 73 -2.42 16.54 -1.30
N SER A 74 -1.95 15.89 -2.37
CA SER A 74 -2.77 15.02 -3.21
C SER A 74 -3.26 13.80 -2.45
N ILE A 75 -4.57 13.51 -2.52
CA ILE A 75 -5.17 12.34 -1.89
C ILE A 75 -4.87 11.08 -2.71
N ILE A 76 -4.56 9.99 -2.00
CA ILE A 76 -4.41 8.65 -2.54
C ILE A 76 -5.59 7.82 -2.05
N GLU A 77 -6.30 7.18 -2.96
CA GLU A 77 -7.46 6.36 -2.62
C GLU A 77 -7.18 4.88 -2.87
N LEU A 78 -7.61 4.06 -1.92
CA LEU A 78 -7.54 2.61 -1.97
C LEU A 78 -8.95 2.07 -2.26
N ARG A 79 -9.23 1.70 -3.51
CA ARG A 79 -10.57 1.30 -3.94
C ARG A 79 -10.66 -0.16 -4.37
N TYR A 80 -9.71 -0.60 -5.19
CA TYR A 80 -9.78 -1.90 -5.85
C TYR A 80 -8.55 -2.75 -5.48
N PRO A 81 -8.66 -3.66 -4.50
CA PRO A 81 -7.55 -4.54 -4.17
C PRO A 81 -7.21 -5.42 -5.37
N LEU A 82 -5.92 -5.52 -5.68
CA LEU A 82 -5.37 -6.45 -6.64
C LEU A 82 -4.65 -7.56 -5.88
N PHE A 83 -5.01 -8.80 -6.19
CA PHE A 83 -4.20 -9.94 -5.78
C PHE A 83 -2.90 -9.88 -6.58
N SER A 84 -1.76 -9.81 -5.89
CA SER A 84 -0.45 -10.04 -6.52
C SER A 84 -0.50 -11.44 -7.12
N GLN A 85 -0.72 -11.52 -8.43
CA GLN A 85 -0.34 -12.68 -9.22
C GLN A 85 1.13 -12.50 -9.59
N ASP A 86 2.01 -12.40 -8.58
CA ASP A 86 3.37 -12.83 -8.81
C ASP A 86 3.28 -14.36 -8.85
N PRO A 87 3.44 -15.03 -10.00
CA PRO A 87 3.72 -16.45 -9.97
C PRO A 87 4.93 -16.58 -9.07
N ILE A 88 4.75 -17.29 -7.95
CA ILE A 88 5.85 -17.76 -7.13
C ILE A 88 6.76 -18.46 -8.13
N ALA A 89 7.84 -17.80 -8.52
CA ALA A 89 8.85 -18.40 -9.37
C ALA A 89 9.56 -19.41 -8.46
N GLU A 90 8.93 -20.56 -8.26
CA GLU A 90 9.64 -21.79 -7.94
C GLU A 90 10.62 -22.00 -9.08
N ARG A 91 11.89 -21.73 -8.80
CA ARG A 91 13.02 -22.29 -9.52
C ARG A 91 13.96 -22.92 -8.52
#